data_AF-A0A966NNZ0-F1
#
_entry.id   AF-A0A966NNZ0-F1
#
_cell.length_a   1.000
_cell.length_b   1.000
_cell.length_c   1.000
_cell.angle_alpha   90.00
_cell.angle_beta   90.00
_cell.angle_gamma   90.00
#
_symmetry.space_group_name_H-M   'P 1'
#
loop_
_entity.id
_entity.type
_entity.pdbx_description
1 polymer ?
#
loop_
_entity_poly.entity_id
_entity_poly.type
_entity_poly.pdbx_seq_one_letter_code
_entity_poly.pdbx_strand_id
1 'polypeptide(L)' 'MKREFVDRHVGPTSDQIATMLHELQFSHLDEFIAKVLPDSIKLSERFGASLPAPISEFETIAELKKLGAQNLLC' A
#
# COMPACT_ATOMS: atom_id res chain seq x y z
N MET A 1 -5.77 17.68 8.19
CA MET A 1 -5.07 16.84 7.19
C MET A 1 -5.85 15.53 7.09
N LYS A 2 -6.35 15.19 5.90
CA LYS A 2 -7.15 13.96 5.70
C LYS A 2 -6.17 12.77 5.81
N ARG A 3 -6.50 11.74 6.60
CA ARG A 3 -5.72 10.49 6.59
C ARG A 3 -5.97 9.79 5.27
N GLU A 4 -4.91 9.40 4.57
CA GLU A 4 -5.01 8.66 3.33
C GLU A 4 -5.51 7.24 3.62
N PHE A 5 -6.01 6.54 2.59
CA PHE A 5 -6.46 5.14 2.76
C PHE A 5 -5.34 4.27 3.34
N VAL A 6 -4.10 4.49 2.88
CA VAL A 6 -2.91 3.76 3.36
C VAL A 6 -2.71 3.91 4.87
N ASP A 7 -2.96 5.09 5.44
CA ASP A 7 -2.78 5.35 6.87
C ASP A 7 -3.84 4.64 7.74
N ARG A 8 -5.01 4.33 7.16
CA ARG A 8 -6.07 3.55 7.84
C ARG A 8 -5.93 2.05 7.59
N HIS A 9 -5.28 1.67 6.50
CA HIS A 9 -5.10 0.29 6.08
C HIS A 9 -3.85 -0.35 6.70
N VAL A 10 -2.73 0.38 6.73
CA VAL A 10 -1.47 -0.05 7.34
C VAL A 10 -1.48 0.34 8.80
N GLY A 11 -1.66 -0.65 9.68
CA GLY A 11 -1.82 -0.42 11.12
C GLY A 11 -0.61 0.23 11.82
N PRO A 12 0.63 -0.23 11.58
CA PRO A 12 1.81 0.36 12.22
C PRO A 12 2.05 1.80 11.77
N THR A 13 2.12 2.71 12.75
CA THR A 13 2.61 4.09 12.56
C THR A 13 4.11 4.10 12.30
N SER A 14 4.63 5.23 11.82
CA SER A 14 6.08 5.40 11.60
C SER A 14 6.93 5.10 12.83
N ASP A 15 6.48 5.52 14.02
CA ASP A 15 7.20 5.26 15.29
C ASP A 15 7.17 3.78 15.68
N GLN A 16 6.04 3.10 15.43
CA GLN A 16 5.93 1.66 15.65
C GLN A 16 6.81 0.88 14.68
N ILE A 17 6.84 1.28 13.40
CA ILE A 17 7.73 0.69 12.40
C ILE A 17 9.19 0.87 12.82
N ALA A 18 9.58 2.06 13.27
CA ALA A 18 10.94 2.32 13.76
C ALA A 18 11.29 1.45 14.97
N THR A 19 10.37 1.32 15.92
CA THR A 19 10.53 0.44 17.10
C THR A 19 10.71 -1.03 16.67
N MET A 20 9.86 -1.53 15.78
CA MET A 20 9.95 -2.91 15.28
C MET A 20 11.25 -3.18 14.53
N LEU A 21 11.70 -2.25 13.69
CA LEU A 21 12.97 -2.37 12.97
C LEU A 21 14.16 -2.37 13.93
N HIS A 22 14.14 -1.51 14.95
CA HIS A 22 15.16 -1.47 15.99
C HIS A 22 15.30 -2.81 16.73
N GLU A 23 14.17 -3.43 17.13
CA GLU A 23 14.17 -4.76 17.77
C GLU A 23 14.75 -5.85 16.86
N LEU A 24 14.58 -5.70 15.55
CA LEU A 24 15.15 -6.59 14.54
C LEU A 24 16.59 -6.20 14.13
N GLN A 25 17.17 -5.16 14.75
CA GLN A 25 18.50 -4.63 14.46
C GLN A 25 18.66 -4.07 13.03
N PHE A 26 17.58 -3.54 12.45
CA PHE A 26 17.60 -2.86 11.16
C PHE A 26 17.34 -1.36 11.33
N SER A 27 17.99 -0.55 10.48
CA SER A 27 17.81 0.91 10.53
C SER A 27 16.65 1.36 9.65
N HIS A 28 16.35 0.63 8.57
CA HIS A 28 15.36 1.01 7.58
C HIS A 28 14.64 -0.22 7.02
N LEU A 29 13.40 -0.02 6.55
CA LEU A 29 12.59 -1.09 5.97
C LEU A 29 13.23 -1.69 4.71
N ASP A 30 13.87 -0.88 3.87
CA ASP A 30 14.55 -1.34 2.65
C ASP A 30 15.71 -2.30 2.96
N GLU A 31 16.45 -2.04 4.04
CA GLU A 31 17.54 -2.89 4.52
C GLU A 31 16.99 -4.25 4.97
N PHE A 32 15.92 -4.24 5.76
CA PHE A 32 15.23 -5.45 6.19
C PHE A 32 14.72 -6.27 5.00
N ILE A 33 14.06 -5.64 4.03
CA ILE A 33 13.54 -6.31 2.82
C ILE A 33 14.69 -6.96 2.04
N ALA A 34 15.82 -6.27 1.86
CA ALA A 34 16.98 -6.82 1.14
C ALA A 34 17.61 -8.04 1.83
N LYS A 35 17.45 -8.19 3.15
CA LYS A 35 17.90 -9.38 3.88
C LYS A 35 16.95 -10.56 3.78
N VAL A 36 15.66 -10.30 3.60
CA VAL A 36 14.61 -11.35 3.56
C VAL A 36 14.33 -11.83 2.14
N LEU A 37 14.32 -10.92 1.16
CA LEU A 37 13.96 -11.19 -0.22
C LEU A 37 15.21 -11.34 -1.10
N PRO A 38 15.51 -12.52 -1.65
CA PRO A 38 16.62 -12.70 -2.58
C PRO A 38 16.44 -11.87 -3.85
N ASP A 39 17.52 -11.23 -4.31
CA ASP A 39 17.48 -10.39 -5.51
C ASP A 39 17.10 -11.17 -6.78
N SER A 40 17.35 -12.48 -6.83
CA SER A 40 17.01 -13.32 -7.99
C SER A 40 15.52 -13.42 -8.30
N ILE A 41 14.67 -13.17 -7.31
CA ILE A 41 13.20 -13.20 -7.45
C ILE A 41 12.55 -11.84 -7.17
N LYS A 42 13.36 -10.82 -6.89
CA LYS A 42 12.88 -9.47 -6.62
C LYS A 42 12.39 -8.84 -7.91
N LEU A 43 11.17 -8.33 -7.90
CA LEU A 43 10.60 -7.59 -9.02
C LEU A 43 11.38 -6.28 -9.24
N SER A 44 11.93 -6.12 -10.44
CA SER A 44 12.70 -4.93 -10.85
C SER A 44 11.80 -3.77 -11.25
N GLU A 45 10.59 -4.08 -11.74
CA GLU A 45 9.64 -3.07 -12.21
C GLU A 45 8.72 -2.60 -11.08
N ARG A 46 8.51 -1.29 -10.99
CA ARG A 46 7.49 -0.72 -10.13
C ARG A 46 6.16 -0.74 -10.87
N PHE A 47 5.18 -1.47 -10.34
CA PHE A 47 3.80 -1.48 -10.84
C PHE A 47 3.14 -0.09 -10.88
N GLY A 48 3.69 0.90 -10.18
CA GLY A 48 3.19 2.27 -10.20
C GLY A 48 3.16 2.94 -11.59
N ALA A 49 3.88 2.41 -12.59
CA ALA A 49 3.79 2.90 -13.97
C ALA A 49 2.60 2.30 -14.75
N SER A 50 2.14 1.11 -14.38
CA SER A 50 1.05 0.39 -15.06
C SER A 50 -0.31 0.53 -14.35
N LEU A 51 -0.32 1.05 -13.12
CA LEU A 51 -1.53 1.27 -12.33
C LEU A 51 -1.99 2.74 -12.40
N PRO A 52 -3.31 2.99 -12.33
CA PRO A 52 -3.83 4.34 -12.15
C PRO A 52 -3.30 4.99 -10.88
N ALA A 53 -3.27 6.33 -10.86
CA ALA A 53 -2.95 7.07 -9.65
C ALA A 53 -3.91 6.68 -8.50
N PRO A 54 -3.42 6.60 -7.25
CA PRO A 54 -4.29 6.31 -6.12
C PRO A 54 -5.35 7.41 -5.97
N ILE A 55 -6.57 6.97 -5.68
CA ILE A 55 -7.70 7.85 -5.39
C ILE A 55 -8.12 7.71 -3.93
N SER A 56 -8.80 8.71 -3.40
CA SER A 56 -9.33 8.66 -2.04
C SER A 56 -10.50 7.67 -1.95
N GLU A 57 -10.77 7.18 -0.74
CA GLU A 57 -11.88 6.24 -0.51
C GLU A 57 -13.24 6.75 -0.98
N PHE A 58 -13.46 8.06 -0.84
CA PHE A 58 -14.69 8.69 -1.28
C PHE A 58 -14.84 8.59 -2.81
N GLU A 59 -13.76 8.86 -3.54
CA GLU A 59 -13.71 8.73 -4.99
C GLU A 59 -13.90 7.28 -5.41
N THR A 60 -13.27 6.33 -4.72
CA THR A 60 -13.44 4.90 -4.95
C THR A 60 -14.91 4.49 -4.83
N ILE A 61 -15.60 4.91 -3.76
CA ILE A 61 -17.02 4.58 -3.57
C ILE A 61 -17.88 5.19 -4.69
N ALA A 62 -17.59 6.42 -5.11
CA ALA A 62 -18.33 7.08 -6.18
C ALA A 62 -18.14 6.36 -7.53
N GLU A 63 -16.91 5.95 -7.84
CA GLU A 63 -16.60 5.19 -9.06
C GLU A 63 -17.27 3.82 -9.06
N LEU A 64 -17.16 3.07 -7.95
CA LEU A 64 -17.79 1.75 -7.82
C LEU A 64 -19.32 1.82 -7.90
N LYS A 65 -19.94 2.88 -7.37
CA LYS A 65 -21.39 3.11 -7.55
C LYS A 65 -21.76 3.30 -9.02
N LYS A 66 -20.97 4.06 -9.78
CA LYS A 66 -21.18 4.25 -11.22
C LYS A 66 -21.03 2.95 -12.00
N LEU A 67 -20.07 2.11 -11.64
CA LEU A 67 -19.89 0.79 -12.25
C LEU A 67 -21.05 -0.15 -11.89
N GLY A 68 -21.44 -0.21 -10.62
CA GLY A 68 -22.54 -1.05 -10.16
C GLY A 68 -23.90 -0.72 -10.78
N ALA A 69 -24.14 0.55 -11.13
CA ALA A 69 -25.36 0.98 -11.81
C ALA A 69 -25.53 0.43 -13.23
N GLN A 70 -24.48 -0.17 -13.81
CA GLN A 70 -24.52 -0.79 -15.15
C GLN A 70 -25.00 -2.25 -15.10
N ASN A 71 -25.13 -2.83 -13.91
CA ASN A 71 -25.61 -4.20 -13.76
C ASN A 71 -27.13 -4.26 -13.99
N LEU A 72 -27.59 -5.33 -14.63
CA LEU A 72 -29.01 -5.66 -14.70
C LEU A 72 -29.37 -6.53 -13.50
N LEU A 73 -30.38 -6.11 -12.74
CA LEU A 73 -30.98 -6.92 -11.69
C LEU A 73 -32.02 -7.83 -12.34
N CYS A 74 -31.77 -9.13 -12.29
CA CYS A 74 -32.68 -10.17 -12.76
C CYS A 74 -33.95 -10.24 -11.91
#